data_AF-A0A7J9W820-F1
#
_entry.id   AF-A0A7J9W820-F1
#
_cell.length_a   1.000
_cell.length_b   1.000
_cell.length_c   1.000
_cell.angle_alpha   90.00
_cell.angle_beta   90.00
_cell.angle_gamma   90.00
#
_symmetry.space_group_name_H-M   'P 1'
#
loop_
_entity.id
_entity.type
_entity.pdbx_description
1 polymer ?
#
loop_
_entity_poly.entity_id
_entity_poly.type
_entity_poly.pdbx_seq_one_letter_code
_entity_poly.pdbx_strand_id
1 'polypeptide(L)'
;MRRWPGRSGPEGVDLYTRGSLYLLSGSEPLVALYLLREGPVTNGAAVATLAVTALVHAVACLALLRAGLAVYLGRRAFPRAVVLVAVGVSVLAGAGVLLLVPGGYRPGLEAPAVLGLHILLAYTLAAFTPLLTLWSLVAVALVAAAAFGLSDLLQAGDGRLAFESAVSAAFLWLVLLVVYRPSVWLVGVVWQLDDAQRTRARLAVAEERLRFARDLHDAVGGKLSAIAVKSELAAEFARRGKDTAAEQALEVRTIANEALADVREVVRGYRQVDLDAEIAGSRALLRAAGVQCRTIGEATELAPDVQAALGWVVRRARPTCCGTAMPRTARSRCGPDRSGSR
;
A
#
# COMPACT_ATOMS: atom_id res chain seq x y z
N MET A 1 16.50 13.67 14.76
CA MET A 1 15.96 13.30 13.43
C MET A 1 14.44 13.49 13.44
N ARG A 2 13.95 14.59 12.86
CA ARG A 2 12.52 14.95 12.88
C ARG A 2 11.75 14.12 11.85
N ARG A 3 10.76 13.35 12.31
CA ARG A 3 9.83 12.57 11.47
C ARG A 3 9.01 13.54 10.61
N TRP A 4 9.03 13.38 9.29
CA TRP A 4 8.13 14.09 8.38
C TRP A 4 6.67 13.74 8.69
N PRO A 5 5.77 14.73 8.89
CA PRO A 5 4.37 14.46 9.15
C PRO A 5 3.63 14.16 7.83
N GLY A 6 3.02 12.97 7.72
CA GLY A 6 1.86 12.77 6.83
C GLY A 6 1.88 11.65 5.78
N ARG A 7 2.94 10.86 5.60
CA ARG A 7 2.95 9.78 4.57
C ARG A 7 3.65 8.48 5.02
N SER A 8 3.25 7.91 6.14
CA SER A 8 3.69 6.58 6.55
C SER A 8 2.86 5.51 5.83
N GLY A 9 3.34 5.03 4.67
CA GLY A 9 2.64 4.03 3.86
C GLY A 9 3.28 3.82 2.48
N PRO A 10 2.59 3.11 1.55
CA PRO A 10 3.07 2.89 0.18
C PRO A 10 3.37 4.21 -0.57
N GLU A 11 2.67 5.29 -0.25
CA GLU A 11 2.89 6.62 -0.83
C GLU A 11 4.25 7.23 -0.48
N GLY A 12 4.78 6.96 0.72
CA GLY A 12 6.09 7.45 1.13
C GLY A 12 7.22 6.78 0.35
N VAL A 13 7.10 5.46 0.14
CA VAL A 13 8.06 4.68 -0.66
C VAL A 13 7.96 5.07 -2.13
N ASP A 14 6.75 5.21 -2.69
CA ASP A 14 6.53 5.68 -4.06
C ASP A 14 7.16 7.07 -4.30
N LEU A 15 6.95 8.01 -3.37
CA LEU A 15 7.50 9.35 -3.48
C LEU A 15 9.04 9.34 -3.39
N TYR A 16 9.61 8.55 -2.48
CA TYR A 16 11.06 8.42 -2.35
C TYR A 16 11.69 7.83 -3.60
N THR A 17 11.17 6.69 -4.09
CA THR A 17 11.72 5.99 -5.26
C THR A 17 11.51 6.78 -6.55
N ARG A 18 10.34 7.41 -6.74
CA ARG A 18 10.14 8.30 -7.90
C ARG A 18 10.99 9.56 -7.81
N GLY A 19 11.09 10.14 -6.61
CA GLY A 19 11.92 11.30 -6.35
C GLY A 19 13.38 11.04 -6.67
N SER A 20 13.94 9.90 -6.25
CA SER A 20 15.32 9.52 -6.55
C SER A 20 15.53 9.24 -8.05
N LEU A 21 14.60 8.56 -8.71
CA LEU A 21 14.64 8.35 -10.17
C LEU A 21 14.61 9.67 -10.95
N TYR A 22 13.72 10.59 -10.58
CA TYR A 22 13.62 11.91 -11.23
C TYR A 22 14.84 12.78 -10.93
N LEU A 23 15.39 12.71 -9.72
CA LEU A 23 16.62 13.42 -9.37
C LEU A 23 17.82 12.87 -10.14
N LEU A 24 17.89 11.55 -10.32
CA LEU A 24 18.92 10.90 -11.12
C LEU A 24 18.79 11.25 -12.60
N SER A 25 17.59 11.18 -13.21
CA SER A 25 17.41 11.62 -14.60
C SER A 25 17.62 13.14 -14.78
N GLY A 26 17.24 13.94 -13.78
CA GLY A 26 17.40 15.39 -13.80
C GLY A 26 18.84 15.87 -13.57
N SER A 27 19.78 14.98 -13.20
CA SER A 27 21.19 15.34 -13.05
C SER A 27 21.95 15.39 -14.37
N GLU A 28 21.36 14.90 -15.48
CA GLU A 28 21.97 14.91 -16.81
C GLU A 28 22.56 16.28 -17.20
N PRO A 29 21.86 17.43 -17.08
CA PRO A 29 22.41 18.72 -17.48
C PRO A 29 23.62 19.13 -16.62
N LEU A 30 23.69 18.67 -15.37
CA LEU A 30 24.84 18.92 -14.50
C LEU A 30 26.05 18.11 -14.95
N VAL A 31 25.84 16.85 -15.35
CA VAL A 31 26.90 16.01 -15.93
C VAL A 31 27.37 16.61 -17.26
N ALA A 32 26.46 17.05 -18.11
CA ALA A 32 26.80 17.72 -19.36
C ALA A 32 27.60 19.02 -19.12
N LEU A 33 27.17 19.85 -18.16
CA LEU A 33 27.88 21.08 -17.80
C LEU A 33 29.28 20.81 -17.23
N TYR A 34 29.42 19.76 -16.41
CA TYR A 34 30.72 19.31 -15.91
C TYR A 34 31.66 18.91 -17.07
N LEU A 35 31.18 18.13 -18.03
CA LEU A 35 31.96 17.73 -19.21
C LEU A 35 32.30 18.91 -20.12
N LEU A 36 31.39 19.89 -20.26
CA LEU A 36 31.64 21.11 -21.04
C LEU A 36 32.71 22.00 -20.39
N ARG A 37 32.76 22.03 -19.05
CA ARG A 37 33.76 22.80 -18.30
C ARG A 37 35.17 22.21 -18.43
N GLU A 38 35.28 20.89 -18.34
CA GLU A 38 36.56 20.16 -18.46
C GLU A 38 36.93 19.88 -19.94
N GLY A 39 36.00 20.11 -20.86
CA GLY A 39 36.11 19.72 -22.26
C GLY A 39 36.80 20.76 -23.15
N PRO A 40 37.13 20.37 -24.40
CA PRO A 40 37.85 21.22 -25.35
C PRO A 40 37.00 22.32 -26.00
N VAL A 41 35.72 22.45 -25.62
CA VAL A 41 34.78 23.41 -26.23
C VAL A 41 35.04 24.80 -25.69
N THR A 42 35.74 25.64 -26.44
CA THR A 42 36.08 27.02 -26.02
C THR A 42 35.09 28.07 -26.51
N ASN A 43 34.23 27.74 -27.49
CA ASN A 43 33.23 28.66 -28.04
C ASN A 43 32.01 28.77 -27.10
N GLY A 44 31.79 29.95 -26.53
CA GLY A 44 30.66 30.22 -25.63
C GLY A 44 29.28 29.92 -26.23
N ALA A 45 29.08 30.15 -27.54
CA ALA A 45 27.83 29.83 -28.21
C ALA A 45 27.59 28.31 -28.32
N ALA A 46 28.65 27.53 -28.56
CA ALA A 46 28.58 26.08 -28.61
C ALA A 46 28.29 25.50 -27.22
N VAL A 47 28.94 26.01 -26.17
CA VAL A 47 28.68 25.63 -24.77
C VAL A 47 27.23 25.93 -24.39
N ALA A 48 26.72 27.12 -24.71
CA ALA A 48 25.33 27.49 -24.43
C ALA A 48 24.34 26.56 -25.17
N THR A 49 24.63 26.24 -26.43
CA THR A 49 23.77 25.34 -27.24
C THR A 49 23.75 23.93 -26.69
N LEU A 50 24.90 23.37 -26.31
CA LEU A 50 25.00 22.04 -25.71
C LEU A 50 24.32 21.98 -24.32
N ALA A 51 24.45 23.03 -23.51
CA ALA A 51 23.78 23.11 -22.22
C ALA A 51 22.25 23.17 -22.37
N VAL A 52 21.73 23.97 -23.31
CA VAL A 52 20.29 24.03 -23.62
C VAL A 52 19.80 22.68 -24.16
N THR A 53 20.57 22.05 -25.03
CA THR A 53 20.25 20.74 -25.59
C THR A 53 20.17 19.67 -24.52
N ALA A 54 21.13 19.62 -23.59
CA ALA A 54 21.11 18.71 -22.44
C ALA A 54 19.90 18.95 -21.52
N LEU A 55 19.51 20.21 -21.31
CA LEU A 55 18.31 20.55 -20.55
C LEU A 55 17.03 20.05 -21.24
N VAL A 56 16.90 20.29 -22.55
CA VAL A 56 15.76 19.82 -23.35
C VAL A 56 15.69 18.29 -23.35
N HIS A 57 16.83 17.62 -23.48
CA HIS A 57 16.93 16.17 -23.42
C HIS A 57 16.53 15.61 -22.05
N ALA A 58 17.02 16.20 -20.96
CA ALA A 58 16.65 15.79 -19.61
C ALA A 58 15.14 15.94 -19.36
N VAL A 59 14.53 17.03 -19.84
CA VAL A 59 13.07 17.24 -19.74
C VAL A 59 12.31 16.18 -20.54
N ALA A 60 12.78 15.82 -21.75
CA ALA A 60 12.19 14.77 -22.56
C ALA A 60 12.29 13.39 -21.88
N CYS A 61 13.46 13.06 -21.31
CA CYS A 61 13.68 11.83 -20.54
C CYS A 61 12.78 11.76 -19.30
N LEU A 62 12.64 12.86 -18.56
CA LEU A 62 11.74 12.95 -17.39
C LEU A 62 10.27 12.78 -17.80
N ALA A 63 9.85 13.41 -18.90
CA ALA A 63 8.50 13.25 -19.44
C ALA A 63 8.22 11.80 -19.85
N LEU A 64 9.18 11.16 -20.51
CA LEU A 64 9.10 9.75 -20.92
C LEU A 64 9.04 8.82 -19.70
N LEU A 65 9.92 9.01 -18.72
CA LEU A 65 9.96 8.21 -17.50
C LEU A 65 8.66 8.35 -16.69
N ARG A 66 8.13 9.57 -16.56
CA ARG A 66 6.84 9.85 -15.90
C ARG A 66 5.67 9.19 -16.63
N ALA A 67 5.62 9.30 -17.95
CA ALA A 67 4.56 8.70 -18.76
C ALA A 67 4.66 7.16 -18.73
N GLY A 68 5.87 6.63 -18.82
CA GLY A 68 6.14 5.20 -18.76
C GLY A 68 5.79 4.58 -17.40
N LEU A 69 6.11 5.24 -16.29
CA LEU A 69 5.68 4.79 -14.96
C LEU A 69 4.15 4.74 -14.82
N ALA A 70 3.42 5.67 -15.45
CA ALA A 70 1.97 5.64 -15.45
C ALA A 70 1.42 4.46 -16.26
N VAL A 71 2.06 4.08 -17.37
CA VAL A 71 1.71 2.90 -18.16
C VAL A 71 2.05 1.61 -17.43
N TYR A 72 3.23 1.53 -16.83
CA TYR A 72 3.68 0.38 -16.05
C TYR A 72 2.72 0.03 -14.91
N LEU A 73 2.14 1.05 -14.27
CA LEU A 73 1.13 0.89 -13.22
C LEU A 73 -0.31 0.71 -13.74
N GLY A 74 -0.51 0.58 -15.06
CA GLY A 74 -1.83 0.42 -15.67
C GLY A 74 -2.73 1.65 -15.58
N ARG A 75 -2.18 2.85 -15.32
CA ARG A 75 -2.95 4.09 -15.13
C ARG A 75 -3.19 4.88 -16.41
N ARG A 76 -2.42 4.61 -17.48
CA ARG A 76 -2.52 5.30 -18.78
C ARG A 76 -2.21 4.34 -19.92
N ALA A 77 -2.77 4.63 -21.11
CA ALA A 77 -2.41 3.97 -22.35
C ALA A 77 -1.01 4.37 -22.83
N PHE A 78 -0.46 3.59 -23.79
CA PHE A 78 0.89 3.78 -24.31
C PHE A 78 1.11 5.19 -24.90
N PRO A 79 2.11 5.96 -24.42
CA PRO A 79 2.25 7.38 -24.72
C PRO A 79 3.05 7.62 -26.03
N ARG A 80 2.46 7.27 -27.18
CA ARG A 80 3.14 7.34 -28.50
C ARG A 80 3.78 8.69 -28.79
N ALA A 81 3.07 9.79 -28.54
CA ALA A 81 3.58 11.14 -28.80
C ALA A 81 4.81 11.48 -27.94
N VAL A 82 4.80 11.11 -26.65
CA VAL A 82 5.94 11.37 -25.74
C VAL A 82 7.15 10.54 -26.16
N VAL A 83 6.94 9.29 -26.59
CA VAL A 83 8.01 8.43 -27.12
C VAL A 83 8.63 9.05 -28.37
N LEU A 84 7.81 9.47 -29.34
CA LEU A 84 8.30 10.09 -30.58
C LEU A 84 9.09 11.38 -30.31
N VAL A 85 8.59 12.24 -29.41
CA VAL A 85 9.29 13.45 -29.00
C VAL A 85 10.61 13.13 -28.31
N ALA A 86 10.63 12.19 -27.36
CA ALA A 86 11.86 11.82 -26.67
C ALA A 86 12.91 11.26 -27.63
N VAL A 87 12.53 10.34 -28.52
CA VAL A 87 13.43 9.80 -29.56
C VAL A 87 13.94 10.90 -30.48
N GLY A 88 13.06 11.79 -30.96
CA GLY A 88 13.45 12.91 -31.81
C GLY A 88 14.44 13.85 -31.12
N VAL A 89 14.20 14.18 -29.84
CA VAL A 89 15.10 15.01 -29.03
C VAL A 89 16.44 14.32 -28.81
N SER A 90 16.47 13.01 -28.51
CA SER A 90 17.72 12.24 -28.37
C SER A 90 18.54 12.21 -29.66
N VAL A 91 17.88 12.05 -30.82
CA VAL A 91 18.56 12.08 -32.13
C VAL A 91 19.14 13.47 -32.42
N LEU A 92 18.35 14.53 -32.22
CA LEU A 92 18.82 15.91 -32.42
C LEU A 92 19.95 16.27 -31.46
N ALA A 93 19.86 15.84 -30.21
CA ALA A 93 20.88 16.09 -29.21
C ALA A 93 22.18 15.33 -29.51
N GLY A 94 22.09 14.07 -29.94
CA GLY A 94 23.24 13.30 -30.41
C GLY A 94 23.94 13.96 -31.62
N ALA A 95 23.16 14.45 -32.59
CA ALA A 95 23.69 15.20 -33.72
C ALA A 95 24.37 16.51 -33.27
N GLY A 96 23.77 17.23 -32.31
CA GLY A 96 24.37 18.43 -31.71
C GLY A 96 25.71 18.16 -31.05
N VAL A 97 25.84 17.05 -30.30
CA VAL A 97 27.11 16.62 -29.68
C VAL A 97 28.18 16.37 -30.75
N LEU A 98 27.85 15.66 -31.82
CA LEU A 98 28.81 15.34 -32.90
C LEU A 98 29.25 16.59 -33.68
N LEU A 99 28.37 17.58 -33.87
CA LEU A 99 28.65 18.79 -34.64
C LEU A 99 29.36 19.88 -33.84
N LEU A 100 29.04 20.03 -32.55
CA LEU A 100 29.51 21.16 -31.74
C LEU A 100 30.74 20.84 -30.89
N VAL A 101 31.03 19.56 -30.62
CA VAL A 101 32.23 19.16 -29.88
C VAL A 101 33.44 19.11 -30.82
N PRO A 102 34.50 19.90 -30.58
CA PRO A 102 35.69 19.91 -31.42
C PRO A 102 36.32 18.53 -31.56
N GLY A 103 36.72 18.18 -32.78
CA GLY A 103 37.32 16.89 -33.10
C GLY A 103 36.33 15.83 -33.56
N GLY A 104 35.02 16.08 -33.48
CA GLY A 104 33.98 15.19 -34.00
C GLY A 104 34.00 13.80 -33.36
N TYR A 105 33.48 12.81 -34.08
CA TYR A 105 33.63 11.41 -33.69
C TYR A 105 35.09 10.99 -33.79
N ARG A 106 35.65 10.45 -32.71
CA ARG A 106 36.97 9.80 -32.69
C ARG A 106 36.87 8.50 -31.91
N PRO A 107 37.48 7.41 -32.39
CA PRO A 107 37.44 6.13 -31.69
C PRO A 107 37.93 6.23 -30.25
N GLY A 108 37.25 5.56 -29.32
CA GLY A 108 37.59 5.54 -27.90
C GLY A 108 36.75 6.47 -27.02
N LEU A 109 36.48 6.01 -25.79
CA LEU A 109 35.66 6.71 -24.78
C LEU A 109 36.31 7.96 -24.18
N GLU A 110 37.61 8.11 -24.36
CA GLU A 110 38.36 9.31 -24.00
C GLU A 110 38.02 10.53 -24.89
N ALA A 111 37.45 10.28 -26.07
CA ALA A 111 36.97 11.35 -26.94
C ALA A 111 35.73 12.02 -26.32
N PRO A 112 35.73 13.35 -26.11
CA PRO A 112 34.66 14.04 -25.39
C PRO A 112 33.30 13.95 -26.11
N ALA A 113 33.29 13.93 -27.44
CA ALA A 113 32.07 13.75 -28.22
C ALA A 113 31.47 12.35 -28.03
N VAL A 114 32.33 11.32 -27.98
CA VAL A 114 31.91 9.92 -27.78
C VAL A 114 31.41 9.72 -26.36
N LEU A 115 32.12 10.24 -25.35
CA LEU A 115 31.68 10.19 -23.96
C LEU A 115 30.33 10.89 -23.77
N GLY A 116 30.16 12.09 -24.33
CA GLY A 116 28.90 12.83 -24.29
C GLY A 116 27.74 12.06 -24.93
N LEU A 117 27.98 11.42 -26.08
CA LEU A 117 26.99 10.60 -26.78
C LEU A 117 26.60 9.35 -25.95
N HIS A 118 27.57 8.68 -25.33
CA HIS A 118 27.32 7.52 -24.47
C HIS A 118 26.47 7.88 -23.25
N ILE A 119 26.75 9.02 -22.62
CA ILE A 119 25.98 9.50 -21.46
C ILE A 119 24.56 9.87 -21.88
N LEU A 120 24.39 10.59 -22.99
CA LEU A 120 23.07 10.95 -23.52
C LEU A 120 22.22 9.71 -23.83
N LEU A 121 22.80 8.72 -24.50
CA LEU A 121 22.13 7.45 -24.79
C LEU A 121 21.83 6.65 -23.52
N ALA A 122 22.69 6.71 -22.51
CA ALA A 122 22.46 6.07 -21.22
C ALA A 122 21.20 6.61 -20.53
N TYR A 123 21.04 7.94 -20.47
CA TYR A 123 19.84 8.59 -19.92
C TYR A 123 18.59 8.27 -20.73
N THR A 124 18.71 8.25 -22.06
CA THR A 124 17.61 7.86 -22.96
C THR A 124 17.15 6.44 -22.65
N LEU A 125 18.08 5.48 -22.61
CA LEU A 125 17.79 4.07 -22.33
C LEU A 125 17.19 3.89 -20.94
N ALA A 126 17.70 4.62 -19.95
CA ALA A 126 17.16 4.62 -18.59
C ALA A 126 15.71 5.14 -18.55
N ALA A 127 15.36 6.17 -19.33
CA ALA A 127 14.00 6.69 -19.42
C ALA A 127 13.01 5.69 -20.07
N PHE A 128 13.50 4.76 -20.91
CA PHE A 128 12.70 3.67 -21.49
C PHE A 128 12.44 2.50 -20.53
N THR A 129 13.10 2.46 -19.36
CA THR A 129 13.00 1.36 -18.39
C THR A 129 11.57 0.92 -18.04
N PRO A 130 10.58 1.80 -17.79
CA PRO A 130 9.22 1.37 -17.44
C PRO A 130 8.38 0.88 -18.63
N LEU A 131 8.80 1.14 -19.87
CA LEU A 131 8.05 0.80 -21.09
C LEU A 131 8.50 -0.52 -21.72
N LEU A 132 9.74 -0.94 -21.47
CA LEU A 132 10.37 -2.08 -22.10
C LEU A 132 10.64 -3.21 -21.08
N THR A 133 10.71 -4.44 -21.59
CA THR A 133 11.13 -5.59 -20.77
C THR A 133 12.63 -5.51 -20.47
N LEU A 134 13.10 -6.15 -19.39
CA LEU A 134 14.52 -6.16 -19.05
C LEU A 134 15.37 -6.69 -20.22
N TRP A 135 14.93 -7.78 -20.85
CA TRP A 135 15.65 -8.39 -21.97
C TRP A 135 15.70 -7.52 -23.21
N SER A 136 14.65 -6.73 -23.49
CA SER A 136 14.70 -5.77 -24.60
C SER A 136 15.63 -4.60 -24.31
N LEU A 137 15.69 -4.11 -23.07
CA LEU A 137 16.65 -3.08 -22.65
C LEU A 137 18.10 -3.59 -22.75
N VAL A 138 18.37 -4.80 -22.28
CA VAL A 138 19.69 -5.45 -22.39
C VAL A 138 20.06 -5.67 -23.85
N ALA A 139 19.13 -6.16 -24.69
CA ALA A 139 19.37 -6.34 -26.11
C ALA A 139 19.70 -5.02 -26.81
N VAL A 140 18.93 -3.96 -26.54
CA VAL A 140 19.20 -2.61 -27.09
C VAL A 140 20.56 -2.09 -26.64
N ALA A 141 20.91 -2.24 -25.36
CA ALA A 141 22.21 -1.83 -24.84
C ALA A 141 23.36 -2.58 -25.53
N LEU A 142 23.26 -3.91 -25.66
CA LEU A 142 24.30 -4.73 -26.28
C LEU A 142 24.42 -4.46 -27.80
N VAL A 143 23.30 -4.30 -28.50
CA VAL A 143 23.30 -3.99 -29.94
C VAL A 143 23.90 -2.61 -30.18
N ALA A 144 23.52 -1.60 -29.40
CA ALA A 144 24.11 -0.28 -29.53
C ALA A 144 25.61 -0.31 -29.18
N ALA A 145 26.04 -1.09 -28.18
CA ALA A 145 27.44 -1.17 -27.77
C ALA A 145 28.28 -1.85 -28.85
N ALA A 146 27.76 -2.90 -29.47
CA ALA A 146 28.36 -3.55 -30.63
C ALA A 146 28.43 -2.61 -31.84
N ALA A 147 27.41 -1.78 -32.07
CA ALA A 147 27.42 -0.79 -33.13
C ALA A 147 28.51 0.28 -32.93
N PHE A 148 28.71 0.75 -31.69
CA PHE A 148 29.82 1.64 -31.34
C PHE A 148 31.18 0.97 -31.55
N GLY A 149 31.36 -0.25 -31.05
CA GLY A 149 32.58 -1.02 -31.28
C GLY A 149 32.88 -1.24 -32.76
N LEU A 150 31.86 -1.57 -33.56
CA LEU A 150 32.00 -1.70 -35.01
C LEU A 150 32.38 -0.36 -35.66
N SER A 151 31.77 0.75 -35.24
CA SER A 151 32.13 2.07 -35.77
C SER A 151 33.56 2.49 -35.41
N ASP A 152 34.07 2.07 -34.24
CA ASP A 152 35.45 2.28 -33.83
C ASP A 152 36.41 1.40 -34.65
N LEU A 153 36.04 0.13 -34.89
CA LEU A 153 36.82 -0.78 -35.73
C LEU A 153 36.96 -0.24 -37.16
N LEU A 154 35.87 0.28 -37.74
CA LEU A 154 35.86 0.82 -39.10
C LEU A 154 36.71 2.09 -39.24
N GLN A 155 36.88 2.86 -38.17
CA GLN A 155 37.61 4.14 -38.20
C GLN A 155 39.06 4.02 -37.75
N ALA A 156 39.36 3.24 -36.71
CA ALA A 156 40.72 3.06 -36.18
C ALA A 156 41.47 1.90 -36.84
N GLY A 157 40.75 0.88 -37.36
CA GLY A 157 41.35 -0.38 -37.80
C GLY A 157 41.91 -1.24 -36.66
N ASP A 158 41.72 -0.84 -35.41
CA ASP A 158 42.23 -1.52 -34.22
C ASP A 158 41.13 -2.32 -33.52
N GLY A 159 41.21 -3.65 -33.63
CA GLY A 159 40.27 -4.57 -33.00
C GLY A 159 40.26 -4.53 -31.48
N ARG A 160 41.38 -4.15 -30.85
CA ARG A 160 41.47 -4.04 -29.39
C ARG A 160 40.71 -2.82 -28.89
N LEU A 161 40.94 -1.65 -29.48
CA LEU A 161 40.23 -0.41 -29.13
C LEU A 161 38.72 -0.56 -29.35
N ALA A 162 38.32 -1.18 -30.47
CA ALA A 162 36.91 -1.48 -30.77
C ALA A 162 36.25 -2.34 -29.69
N PHE A 163 36.94 -3.39 -29.23
CA PHE A 163 36.45 -4.28 -28.18
C PHE A 163 36.37 -3.57 -26.82
N GLU A 164 37.41 -2.84 -26.42
CA GLU A 164 37.46 -2.09 -25.16
C GLU A 164 36.35 -1.04 -25.08
N SER A 165 36.09 -0.33 -26.19
CA SER A 165 35.00 0.64 -26.33
C SER A 165 33.62 -0.01 -26.20
N ALA A 166 33.38 -1.11 -26.93
CA ALA A 166 32.11 -1.85 -26.86
C ALA A 166 31.83 -2.38 -25.45
N VAL A 167 32.81 -2.99 -24.79
CA VAL A 167 32.67 -3.53 -23.43
C VAL A 167 32.38 -2.41 -22.43
N SER A 168 33.09 -1.29 -22.53
CA SER A 168 32.91 -0.15 -21.64
C SER A 168 31.57 0.56 -21.86
N ALA A 169 31.10 0.68 -23.10
CA ALA A 169 29.78 1.18 -23.44
C ALA A 169 28.66 0.29 -22.87
N ALA A 170 28.78 -1.02 -23.07
CA ALA A 170 27.85 -1.99 -22.51
C ALA A 170 27.83 -1.91 -20.98
N PHE A 171 29.01 -1.83 -20.35
CA PHE A 171 29.13 -1.70 -18.90
C PHE A 171 28.43 -0.44 -18.37
N LEU A 172 28.69 0.72 -18.97
CA LEU A 172 28.06 2.00 -18.59
C LEU A 172 26.53 1.91 -18.62
N TRP A 173 25.97 1.39 -19.71
CA TRP A 173 24.51 1.30 -19.86
C TRP A 173 23.89 0.23 -18.96
N LEU A 174 24.54 -0.91 -18.79
CA LEU A 174 24.08 -1.96 -17.87
C LEU A 174 24.06 -1.48 -16.42
N VAL A 175 25.05 -0.69 -16.00
CA VAL A 175 25.08 -0.09 -14.65
C VAL A 175 23.85 0.80 -14.42
N LEU A 176 23.47 1.65 -15.39
CA LEU A 176 22.24 2.43 -15.26
C LEU A 176 21.00 1.55 -15.19
N LEU A 177 20.92 0.47 -15.98
CA LEU A 177 19.79 -0.46 -15.93
C LEU A 177 19.66 -1.14 -14.56
N VAL A 178 20.79 -1.48 -13.92
CA VAL A 178 20.84 -2.04 -12.56
C VAL A 178 20.27 -1.05 -11.52
N VAL A 179 20.37 0.27 -11.75
CA VAL A 179 19.78 1.28 -10.85
C VAL A 179 18.29 1.51 -11.13
N TYR A 180 17.93 1.72 -12.40
CA TYR A 180 16.57 2.11 -12.78
C TYR A 180 15.58 0.95 -12.69
N ARG A 181 15.97 -0.26 -13.12
CA ARG A 181 15.05 -1.39 -13.22
C ARG A 181 14.48 -1.86 -11.88
N PRO A 182 15.30 -2.11 -10.82
CA PRO A 182 14.76 -2.51 -9.52
C PRO A 182 13.94 -1.38 -8.87
N SER A 183 14.28 -0.11 -9.14
CA SER A 183 13.52 1.04 -8.65
C SER A 183 12.12 1.09 -9.26
N VAL A 184 11.98 0.87 -10.57
CA VAL A 184 10.67 0.74 -11.25
C VAL A 184 9.90 -0.49 -10.74
N TRP A 185 10.58 -1.63 -10.57
CA TRP A 185 9.96 -2.85 -10.02
C TRP A 185 9.45 -2.65 -8.59
N LEU A 186 10.22 -1.99 -7.72
CA LEU A 186 9.86 -1.70 -6.34
C LEU A 186 8.56 -0.88 -6.27
N VAL A 187 8.44 0.15 -7.11
CA VAL A 187 7.19 0.93 -7.23
C VAL A 187 6.01 0.02 -7.59
N GLY A 188 6.19 -0.90 -8.55
CA GLY A 188 5.17 -1.88 -8.91
C GLY A 188 4.76 -2.78 -7.74
N VAL A 189 5.73 -3.34 -7.02
CA VAL A 189 5.50 -4.23 -5.87
C VAL A 189 4.76 -3.53 -4.73
N VAL A 190 5.15 -2.29 -4.42
CA VAL A 190 4.52 -1.49 -3.37
C VAL A 190 3.03 -1.28 -3.66
N TRP A 191 2.68 -0.96 -4.91
CA TRP A 191 1.28 -0.78 -5.31
C TRP A 191 0.50 -2.09 -5.37
N GLN A 192 1.12 -3.19 -5.80
CA GLN A 192 0.50 -4.52 -5.76
C GLN A 192 0.18 -4.96 -4.32
N LEU A 193 1.10 -4.69 -3.38
CA LEU A 193 0.90 -5.02 -1.98
C LEU A 193 -0.23 -4.21 -1.34
N ASP A 194 -0.30 -2.90 -1.64
CA ASP A 194 -1.39 -2.03 -1.17
C ASP A 194 -2.76 -2.51 -1.69
N ASP A 195 -2.85 -2.88 -2.97
CA ASP A 195 -4.10 -3.42 -3.53
C ASP A 195 -4.50 -4.77 -2.92
N ALA A 196 -3.53 -5.66 -2.69
CA ALA A 196 -3.76 -6.92 -2.01
C ALA A 196 -4.24 -6.72 -0.55
N GLN A 197 -3.66 -5.76 0.18
CA GLN A 197 -4.08 -5.41 1.54
C GLN A 197 -5.50 -4.86 1.57
N ARG A 198 -5.85 -3.96 0.64
CA ARG A 198 -7.23 -3.42 0.51
C ARG A 198 -8.23 -4.53 0.20
N THR A 199 -7.87 -5.47 -0.68
CA THR A 199 -8.71 -6.61 -1.02
C THR A 199 -8.91 -7.54 0.17
N ARG A 200 -7.84 -7.85 0.93
CA ARG A 200 -7.95 -8.62 2.17
C ARG A 200 -8.84 -7.95 3.21
N ALA A 201 -8.72 -6.63 3.39
CA ALA A 201 -9.57 -5.89 4.32
C ALA A 201 -11.06 -5.97 3.93
N ARG A 202 -11.37 -5.87 2.63
CA ARG A 202 -12.75 -6.02 2.12
C ARG A 202 -13.28 -7.43 2.33
N LEU A 203 -12.47 -8.45 2.09
CA LEU A 203 -12.84 -9.86 2.32
C LEU A 203 -13.08 -10.12 3.80
N ALA A 204 -12.20 -9.66 4.69
CA ALA A 204 -12.38 -9.80 6.13
C ALA A 204 -13.71 -9.18 6.61
N VAL A 205 -14.07 -7.99 6.10
CA VAL A 205 -15.38 -7.36 6.40
C VAL A 205 -16.55 -8.18 5.85
N ALA A 206 -16.43 -8.78 4.66
CA ALA A 206 -17.48 -9.61 4.07
C ALA A 206 -17.66 -10.93 4.83
N GLU A 207 -16.56 -11.59 5.23
CA GLU A 207 -16.56 -12.77 6.07
C GLU A 207 -17.22 -12.49 7.42
N GLU A 208 -16.90 -11.35 8.04
CA GLU A 208 -17.51 -10.90 9.29
C GLU A 208 -19.02 -10.73 9.14
N ARG A 209 -19.48 -10.11 8.06
CA ARG A 209 -20.92 -9.95 7.77
C ARG A 209 -21.63 -11.28 7.56
N LEU A 210 -20.99 -12.24 6.90
CA LEU A 210 -21.55 -13.58 6.70
C LEU A 210 -21.62 -14.37 8.01
N ARG A 211 -20.59 -14.25 8.85
CA ARG A 211 -20.60 -14.84 10.20
C ARG A 211 -21.74 -14.25 11.01
N PHE A 212 -21.86 -12.92 11.06
CA PHE A 212 -22.96 -12.25 11.75
C PHE A 212 -24.34 -12.67 11.25
N ALA A 213 -24.52 -12.78 9.92
CA ALA A 213 -25.78 -13.23 9.33
C ALA A 213 -26.12 -14.68 9.73
N ARG A 214 -25.12 -15.56 9.83
CA ARG A 214 -25.30 -16.95 10.28
C ARG A 214 -25.64 -17.00 11.76
N ASP A 215 -24.90 -16.30 12.61
CA ASP A 215 -25.17 -16.23 14.06
C ASP A 215 -26.59 -15.71 14.32
N LEU A 216 -27.02 -14.69 13.55
CA LEU A 216 -28.39 -14.17 13.63
C LEU A 216 -29.44 -15.17 13.13
N HIS A 217 -29.16 -15.88 12.03
CA HIS A 217 -30.05 -16.91 11.51
C HIS A 217 -30.21 -18.06 12.49
N ASP A 218 -29.11 -18.54 13.10
CA ASP A 218 -29.13 -19.63 14.05
C ASP A 218 -29.88 -19.25 15.34
N ALA A 219 -29.72 -18.01 15.81
CA ALA A 219 -30.45 -17.49 16.97
C ALA A 219 -31.98 -17.39 16.75
N VAL A 220 -32.42 -17.20 15.50
CA VAL A 220 -33.82 -16.91 15.16
C VAL A 220 -34.55 -18.10 14.54
N GLY A 221 -33.89 -18.86 13.68
CA GLY A 221 -34.50 -19.82 12.75
C GLY A 221 -35.26 -20.96 13.44
N GLY A 222 -34.65 -21.59 14.45
CA GLY A 222 -35.29 -22.67 15.20
C GLY A 222 -36.54 -22.21 15.97
N LYS A 223 -36.45 -21.05 16.62
CA LYS A 223 -37.56 -20.50 17.42
C LYS A 223 -38.72 -20.00 16.56
N LEU A 224 -38.45 -19.38 15.41
CA LEU A 224 -39.50 -19.00 14.45
C LEU A 224 -40.25 -20.23 13.90
N SER A 225 -39.53 -21.32 13.62
CA SER A 225 -40.15 -22.57 13.16
C SER A 225 -41.08 -23.16 14.24
N ALA A 226 -40.63 -23.16 15.51
CA ALA A 226 -41.45 -23.61 16.63
C ALA A 226 -42.70 -22.73 16.84
N ILE A 227 -42.56 -21.41 16.70
CA ILE A 227 -43.68 -20.46 16.77
C ILE A 227 -44.72 -20.76 15.69
N ALA A 228 -44.30 -20.99 14.44
CA ALA A 228 -45.22 -21.30 13.35
C ALA A 228 -46.03 -22.57 13.63
N VAL A 229 -45.36 -23.67 14.00
CA VAL A 229 -46.01 -24.97 14.29
C VAL A 229 -46.96 -24.87 15.49
N LYS A 230 -46.55 -24.22 16.59
CA LYS A 230 -47.41 -24.08 17.78
C LYS A 230 -48.58 -23.12 17.55
N SER A 231 -48.41 -22.10 16.72
CA SER A 231 -49.51 -21.20 16.33
C SER A 231 -50.59 -21.93 15.53
N GLU A 232 -50.19 -22.84 14.64
CA GLU A 232 -51.12 -23.68 13.88
C GLU A 232 -51.90 -24.64 14.79
N LEU A 233 -51.22 -25.25 15.78
CA LEU A 233 -51.86 -26.10 16.78
C LEU A 233 -52.83 -25.33 17.68
N ALA A 234 -52.45 -24.14 18.13
CA ALA A 234 -53.31 -23.25 18.92
C ALA A 234 -54.59 -22.89 18.14
N ALA A 235 -54.46 -22.56 16.85
CA ALA A 235 -55.60 -22.26 15.98
C ALA A 235 -56.51 -23.48 15.79
N GLU A 236 -55.95 -24.68 15.62
CA GLU A 236 -56.73 -25.92 15.48
C GLU A 236 -57.47 -26.29 16.78
N PHE A 237 -56.85 -26.13 17.94
CA PHE A 237 -57.50 -26.36 19.23
C PHE A 237 -58.60 -25.35 19.53
N ALA A 238 -58.40 -24.08 19.17
CA ALA A 238 -59.43 -23.05 19.26
C ALA A 238 -60.63 -23.37 18.36
N ARG A 239 -60.40 -23.79 17.10
CA ARG A 239 -61.47 -24.23 16.19
C ARG A 239 -62.28 -25.40 16.73
N ARG A 240 -61.64 -26.31 17.46
CA ARG A 240 -62.27 -27.51 18.05
C ARG A 240 -62.83 -27.29 19.46
N GLY A 241 -62.80 -26.07 20.00
CA GLY A 241 -63.32 -25.74 21.33
C GLY A 241 -62.57 -26.42 22.48
N LYS A 242 -61.27 -26.71 22.32
CA LYS A 242 -60.45 -27.31 23.38
C LYS A 242 -59.89 -26.22 24.31
N ASP A 243 -60.00 -26.44 25.62
CA ASP A 243 -59.50 -25.51 26.64
C ASP A 243 -57.96 -25.30 26.58
N THR A 244 -57.22 -26.25 26.01
CA THR A 244 -55.75 -26.19 25.85
C THR A 244 -55.27 -25.17 24.80
N ALA A 245 -56.17 -24.55 24.03
CA ALA A 245 -55.80 -23.53 23.04
C ALA A 245 -55.11 -22.30 23.68
N ALA A 246 -55.56 -21.90 24.88
CA ALA A 246 -54.97 -20.79 25.61
C ALA A 246 -53.53 -21.09 26.09
N GLU A 247 -53.26 -22.33 26.49
CA GLU A 247 -51.92 -22.77 26.91
C GLU A 247 -50.93 -22.72 25.74
N GLN A 248 -51.34 -23.19 24.55
CA GLN A 248 -50.49 -23.14 23.35
C GLN A 248 -50.18 -21.69 22.93
N ALA A 249 -51.14 -20.78 23.05
CA ALA A 249 -50.92 -19.36 22.79
C ALA A 249 -49.94 -18.70 23.78
N LEU A 250 -50.00 -19.08 25.07
CA LEU A 250 -49.04 -18.63 26.08
C LEU A 250 -47.63 -19.16 25.79
N GLU A 251 -47.52 -20.38 25.30
CA GLU A 251 -46.23 -21.00 24.97
C GLU A 251 -45.58 -20.34 23.75
N VAL A 252 -46.36 -20.02 22.72
CA VAL A 252 -45.91 -19.20 21.58
C VAL A 252 -45.36 -17.84 22.06
N ARG A 253 -46.07 -17.17 22.98
CA ARG A 253 -45.62 -15.89 23.55
C ARG A 253 -44.29 -16.03 24.28
N THR A 254 -44.09 -17.11 25.03
CA THR A 254 -42.82 -17.40 25.72
C THR A 254 -41.68 -17.59 24.73
N ILE A 255 -41.85 -18.45 23.71
CA ILE A 255 -40.82 -18.71 22.69
C ILE A 255 -40.49 -17.43 21.91
N ALA A 256 -41.49 -16.59 21.60
CA ALA A 256 -41.27 -15.30 20.93
C ALA A 256 -40.45 -14.32 21.79
N ASN A 257 -40.73 -14.23 23.09
CA ASN A 257 -39.95 -13.40 24.00
C ASN A 257 -38.51 -13.91 24.17
N GLU A 258 -38.31 -15.22 24.22
CA GLU A 258 -36.98 -15.84 24.25
C GLU A 258 -36.22 -15.60 22.94
N ALA A 259 -36.87 -15.67 21.77
CA ALA A 259 -36.23 -15.33 20.49
C ALA A 259 -35.79 -13.86 20.42
N LEU A 260 -36.64 -12.95 20.91
CA LEU A 260 -36.29 -11.54 21.01
C LEU A 260 -35.14 -11.27 21.99
N ALA A 261 -35.07 -12.03 23.08
CA ALA A 261 -33.97 -11.95 24.04
C ALA A 261 -32.64 -12.40 23.41
N ASP A 262 -32.62 -13.54 22.71
CA ASP A 262 -31.43 -14.07 22.03
C ASP A 262 -30.93 -13.12 20.94
N VAL A 263 -31.82 -12.57 20.12
CA VAL A 263 -31.43 -11.55 19.12
C VAL A 263 -30.82 -10.32 19.78
N ARG A 264 -31.43 -9.84 20.88
CA ARG A 264 -30.88 -8.71 21.65
C ARG A 264 -29.52 -9.06 22.24
N GLU A 265 -29.30 -10.29 22.68
CA GLU A 265 -28.01 -10.74 23.20
C GLU A 265 -26.95 -10.80 22.09
N VAL A 266 -27.27 -11.38 20.93
CA VAL A 266 -26.37 -11.38 19.75
C VAL A 266 -26.02 -9.95 19.35
N VAL A 267 -27.01 -9.05 19.19
CA VAL A 267 -26.75 -7.65 18.84
C VAL A 267 -25.97 -6.90 19.93
N ARG A 268 -26.20 -7.19 21.22
CA ARG A 268 -25.46 -6.59 22.36
C ARG A 268 -24.08 -7.18 22.56
N GLY A 269 -23.83 -8.41 22.12
CA GLY A 269 -22.51 -9.03 22.12
C GLY A 269 -21.59 -8.43 21.05
N TYR A 270 -22.16 -7.98 19.93
CA TYR A 270 -21.43 -7.34 18.81
C TYR A 270 -21.24 -5.82 18.96
N ARG A 271 -22.00 -5.15 19.83
CA ARG A 271 -21.67 -3.77 20.25
C ARG A 271 -20.51 -3.88 21.24
N GLN A 272 -19.31 -3.39 20.88
CA GLN A 272 -18.11 -3.43 21.73
C GLN A 272 -18.50 -3.19 23.19
N VAL A 273 -18.17 -4.16 24.05
CA VAL A 273 -18.47 -4.05 25.47
C VAL A 273 -17.56 -3.00 26.06
N ASP A 274 -18.13 -1.80 26.22
CA ASP A 274 -17.49 -0.71 26.93
C ASP A 274 -17.48 -1.04 28.43
N LEU A 275 -16.28 -1.27 28.96
CA LEU A 275 -16.05 -1.62 30.36
C LEU A 275 -16.67 -0.57 31.30
N ASP A 276 -16.57 0.72 30.96
CA ASP A 276 -17.10 1.79 31.79
C ASP A 276 -18.64 1.78 31.82
N ALA A 277 -19.26 1.51 30.68
CA ALA A 277 -20.71 1.36 30.60
C ALA A 277 -21.20 0.16 31.43
N GLU A 278 -20.48 -0.97 31.41
CA GLU A 278 -20.84 -2.16 32.20
C GLU A 278 -20.65 -1.98 33.70
N ILE A 279 -19.58 -1.28 34.12
CA ILE A 279 -19.35 -0.93 35.53
C ILE A 279 -20.45 0.02 36.03
N ALA A 280 -20.78 1.06 35.25
CA ALA A 280 -21.83 2.01 35.59
C ALA A 280 -23.20 1.32 35.71
N GLY A 281 -23.53 0.46 34.75
CA GLY A 281 -24.74 -0.34 34.77
C GLY A 281 -24.83 -1.26 36.00
N SER A 282 -23.74 -1.96 36.32
CA SER A 282 -23.67 -2.85 37.49
C SER A 282 -23.85 -2.10 38.80
N ARG A 283 -23.25 -0.91 38.93
CA ARG A 283 -23.40 -0.05 40.11
C ARG A 283 -24.83 0.43 40.30
N ALA A 284 -25.52 0.79 39.21
CA ALA A 284 -26.92 1.20 39.27
C ALA A 284 -27.82 0.06 39.78
N LEU A 285 -27.61 -1.18 39.33
CA LEU A 285 -28.37 -2.34 39.81
C LEU A 285 -28.11 -2.67 41.27
N LEU A 286 -26.83 -2.69 41.67
CA LEU A 286 -26.45 -3.02 43.04
C LEU A 286 -27.00 -1.98 44.02
N ARG A 287 -27.01 -0.70 43.64
CA ARG A 287 -27.69 0.35 44.43
C ARG A 287 -29.19 0.12 44.52
N ALA A 288 -29.85 -0.25 43.43
CA ALA A 288 -31.29 -0.58 43.44
C ALA A 288 -31.59 -1.79 44.34
N ALA A 289 -30.64 -2.73 44.48
CA ALA A 289 -30.69 -3.84 45.40
C ALA A 289 -30.21 -3.51 46.84
N GLY A 290 -29.89 -2.24 47.14
CA GLY A 290 -29.44 -1.80 48.47
C GLY A 290 -27.99 -2.18 48.83
N VAL A 291 -27.19 -2.63 47.88
CA VAL A 291 -25.80 -3.05 48.07
C VAL A 291 -24.85 -1.89 47.79
N GLN A 292 -23.95 -1.58 48.73
CA GLN A 292 -22.91 -0.57 48.49
C GLN A 292 -21.80 -1.14 47.59
N CYS A 293 -21.63 -0.53 46.42
CA CYS A 293 -20.62 -0.89 45.43
C CYS A 293 -19.55 0.21 45.32
N ARG A 294 -18.28 -0.17 45.54
CA ARG A 294 -17.10 0.69 45.39
C ARG A 294 -16.21 0.18 44.26
N THR A 295 -15.94 1.05 43.28
CA THR A 295 -15.05 0.83 42.14
C THR A 295 -13.68 1.44 42.44
N ILE A 296 -12.60 0.71 42.16
CA ILE A 296 -11.22 1.17 42.36
C ILE A 296 -10.43 0.98 41.05
N GLY A 297 -9.94 2.09 40.47
CA GLY A 297 -9.22 2.15 39.19
C GLY A 297 -10.01 2.81 38.06
N GLU A 298 -9.34 3.16 36.96
CA GLU A 298 -9.92 3.73 35.72
C GLU A 298 -9.70 2.78 34.53
N ALA A 299 -10.70 2.62 33.67
CA ALA A 299 -10.62 1.70 32.52
C ALA A 299 -9.58 2.13 31.48
N THR A 300 -9.31 3.43 31.37
CA THR A 300 -8.41 4.06 30.37
C THR A 300 -6.96 3.55 30.44
N GLU A 301 -6.55 2.95 31.55
CA GLU A 301 -5.19 2.41 31.73
C GLU A 301 -4.98 1.02 31.11
N LEU A 302 -6.04 0.38 30.63
CA LEU A 302 -6.01 -1.00 30.11
C LEU A 302 -6.02 -1.02 28.58
N ALA A 303 -5.38 -2.03 27.97
CA ALA A 303 -5.47 -2.23 26.52
C ALA A 303 -6.92 -2.53 26.09
N PRO A 304 -7.38 -2.08 24.90
CA PRO A 304 -8.78 -2.22 24.47
C PRO A 304 -9.33 -3.65 24.54
N ASP A 305 -8.52 -4.66 24.20
CA ASP A 305 -8.94 -6.07 24.24
C ASP A 305 -9.15 -6.58 25.68
N VAL A 306 -8.36 -6.06 26.64
CA VAL A 306 -8.48 -6.37 28.06
C VAL A 306 -9.70 -5.67 28.66
N GLN A 307 -9.99 -4.43 28.24
CA GLN A 307 -11.20 -3.73 28.63
C GLN A 307 -12.46 -4.49 28.19
N ALA A 308 -12.49 -4.92 26.92
CA ALA A 308 -13.60 -5.71 26.39
C ALA A 308 -13.79 -7.03 27.16
N ALA A 309 -12.70 -7.76 27.42
CA ALA A 309 -12.74 -9.01 28.18
C ALA A 309 -13.25 -8.80 29.62
N LEU A 310 -12.77 -7.77 30.32
CA LEU A 310 -13.23 -7.42 31.67
C LEU A 310 -14.69 -6.94 31.67
N GLY A 311 -15.12 -6.23 30.63
CA GLY A 311 -16.51 -5.78 30.48
C GLY A 311 -17.47 -6.97 30.45
N TRP A 312 -17.09 -8.04 29.73
CA TRP A 312 -17.83 -9.31 29.73
C TRP A 312 -17.88 -9.98 31.11
N VAL A 313 -16.77 -9.97 31.86
CA VAL A 313 -16.72 -10.55 33.21
C VAL A 313 -17.66 -9.79 34.16
N VAL A 314 -17.63 -8.46 34.14
CA VAL A 314 -18.50 -7.61 34.97
C VAL A 314 -19.98 -7.86 34.64
N ARG A 315 -20.32 -7.91 33.35
CA ARG A 315 -21.69 -8.20 32.89
C ARG A 315 -22.20 -9.54 33.41
N ARG A 316 -21.36 -10.59 33.37
CA ARG A 316 -21.73 -11.95 33.80
C ARG A 316 -21.82 -12.11 35.32
N ALA A 317 -21.04 -11.34 36.08
CA ALA A 317 -21.02 -11.40 37.54
C ALA A 317 -22.25 -10.71 38.19
N ARG A 318 -22.84 -9.72 37.52
CA ARG A 318 -23.92 -8.88 38.05
C ARG A 318 -25.16 -9.66 38.53
N PRO A 319 -25.72 -10.66 37.79
CA PRO A 319 -26.85 -11.44 38.27
C PRO A 319 -26.49 -12.29 39.50
N THR A 320 -25.28 -12.87 39.52
CA THR A 320 -24.81 -13.71 40.63
C THR A 320 -24.73 -12.92 41.94
N CYS A 321 -24.27 -11.66 41.90
CA CYS A 321 -24.21 -10.80 43.09
C CYS A 321 -25.57 -10.36 43.62
N CYS A 322 -26.63 -10.39 42.82
CA CYS A 322 -27.99 -10.07 43.26
C CYS A 322 -28.79 -11.31 43.66
N GLY A 323 -28.39 -12.50 43.22
CA GLY A 323 -29.09 -13.77 43.50
C GLY A 323 -28.64 -14.48 44.78
N THR A 324 -27.42 -14.27 45.26
CA THR A 324 -26.93 -14.85 46.52
C THR A 324 -27.01 -13.85 47.67
N ALA A 325 -27.67 -14.24 48.76
CA ALA A 325 -27.69 -13.49 50.02
C ALA A 325 -26.28 -13.48 50.66
N MET A 326 -25.47 -12.48 50.34
CA MET A 326 -24.16 -12.24 50.98
C MET A 326 -23.82 -10.71 50.99
N PRO A 327 -22.79 -10.28 51.75
CA PRO A 327 -22.85 -9.12 52.67
C PRO A 327 -22.95 -7.74 52.00
N ARG A 328 -23.32 -6.73 52.81
CA ARG A 328 -23.61 -5.31 52.47
C ARG A 328 -22.55 -4.54 51.63
N THR A 329 -21.44 -5.15 51.23
CA THR A 329 -20.34 -4.50 50.50
C THR A 329 -19.73 -5.39 49.41
N ALA A 330 -19.74 -4.91 48.16
CA ALA A 330 -19.02 -5.52 47.02
C ALA A 330 -17.91 -4.58 46.52
N ARG A 331 -16.71 -5.12 46.26
CA ARG A 331 -15.54 -4.38 45.74
C ARG A 331 -15.14 -4.92 44.36
N SER A 332 -14.99 -4.03 43.38
CA SER A 332 -14.33 -4.32 42.10
C SER A 332 -13.02 -3.53 42.00
N ARG A 333 -11.93 -4.21 41.60
CA ARG A 333 -10.61 -3.62 41.39
C ARG A 333 -10.20 -3.86 39.95
N CYS A 334 -9.87 -2.80 39.22
CA CYS A 334 -9.30 -2.88 37.88
C CYS A 334 -7.96 -2.14 37.89
N GLY A 335 -6.88 -2.82 37.50
CA GLY A 335 -5.54 -2.26 37.42
C GLY A 335 -4.48 -3.36 37.25
N PRO A 336 -3.33 -3.07 36.63
CA PRO A 336 -2.24 -4.04 36.48
C PRO A 336 -1.71 -4.48 37.85
N ASP A 337 -1.51 -5.78 38.00
CA ASP A 337 -0.97 -6.35 39.24
C ASP A 337 0.48 -5.90 39.44
N ARG A 338 0.75 -5.20 40.55
CA ARG A 338 2.09 -4.77 40.96
C ARG A 338 2.53 -5.46 42.26
N SER A 339 2.17 -6.72 42.46
CA SER A 339 2.82 -7.54 43.50
C SER A 339 3.85 -8.48 42.90
N GLY A 340 5.12 -8.06 42.90
CA GLY A 340 6.23 -8.89 42.43
C GLY A 340 7.58 -8.18 42.32
N SER A 341 8.05 -7.51 43.38
CA SER A 341 9.48 -7.23 43.56
C SER A 341 9.81 -7.17 45.05
N ARG A 342 10.31 -8.28 45.58
CA ARG A 342 11.31 -8.24 46.65
C ARG A 342 12.68 -8.15 46.00
#